data_AF-A0A3B0X7L9-F1
#
_entry.id   AF-A0A3B0X7L9-F1
#
_cell.length_a   1.000
_cell.length_b   1.000
_cell.length_c   1.000
_cell.angle_alpha   90.00
_cell.angle_beta   90.00
_cell.angle_gamma   90.00
#
_symmetry.space_group_name_H-M   'P 1'
#
loop_
_entity.id
_entity.type
_entity.pdbx_description
1 polymer ?
#
loop_
_entity_poly.entity_id
_entity_poly.type
_entity_poly.pdbx_seq_one_letter_code
_entity_poly.pdbx_strand_id
1 'polypeptide(L)'
;MRYHNEFFAMSPEEQDNWKLSEHDEIDKQVREFVKKELGHDDDNNDHEKVYEYNAIMLDYLGIGPNKFMMNEFDWDLKTANTDSLYTYNKKYHEWQENACSDDENFDDYEKKELYNRFANWARAEVDSKFYYLNLDSLQMWIQWQLDDISYDWMEKHIPHDYVSGKDDGKKVEGGSLWDMRLDAHGLEGWYEQMRDFGYKWTSDQYNKHEELGDVVFVVDKTENIYDPSLDYIFGSLDVLKQLSFRDFIQDAEKLKGDNDVLMAYRDKVCAEFSNALDAEFEKVKKTAPNVVKLKKKMKVVMSDQALEDLGNME
;
A
#
# COMPACT_ATOMS: atom_id res chain seq x y z
N MET A 1 -31.96 -16.42 6.33
CA MET A 1 -30.82 -17.27 5.92
C MET A 1 -31.02 -18.68 6.44
N ARG A 2 -31.33 -19.64 5.56
CA ARG A 2 -31.11 -21.06 5.88
C ARG A 2 -29.67 -21.33 5.45
N TYR A 3 -28.75 -21.27 6.40
CA TYR A 3 -27.36 -21.65 6.16
C TYR A 3 -27.29 -23.08 5.61
N HIS A 4 -26.29 -23.34 4.76
CA HIS A 4 -25.77 -24.68 4.54
C HIS A 4 -25.39 -25.24 5.91
N ASN A 5 -26.25 -26.07 6.53
CA ASN A 5 -25.94 -26.80 7.76
C ASN A 5 -24.63 -27.59 7.65
N GLU A 6 -24.17 -27.82 6.43
CA GLU A 6 -22.92 -28.49 6.10
C GLU A 6 -21.68 -27.64 6.44
N PHE A 7 -21.72 -26.30 6.36
CA PHE A 7 -20.53 -25.47 6.68
C PHE A 7 -20.05 -25.69 8.12
N PHE A 8 -20.97 -25.64 9.08
CA PHE A 8 -20.65 -25.89 10.49
C PHE A 8 -20.35 -27.37 10.79
N ALA A 9 -20.61 -28.27 9.84
CA ALA A 9 -20.28 -29.68 9.93
C ALA A 9 -18.98 -30.06 9.18
N MET A 10 -18.43 -29.14 8.37
CA MET A 10 -17.16 -29.30 7.68
C MET A 10 -15.99 -29.29 8.68
N SER A 11 -14.90 -29.96 8.31
CA SER A 11 -13.62 -29.79 8.98
C SER A 11 -13.09 -28.37 8.82
N PRO A 12 -12.16 -27.90 9.67
CA PRO A 12 -11.55 -26.57 9.53
C PRO A 12 -10.93 -26.34 8.14
N GLU A 13 -10.30 -27.36 7.57
CA GLU A 13 -9.71 -27.27 6.24
C GLU A 13 -10.76 -27.07 5.14
N GLU A 14 -11.87 -27.82 5.21
CA GLU A 14 -13.00 -27.67 4.30
C GLU A 14 -13.70 -26.32 4.46
N GLN A 15 -13.79 -25.78 5.69
CA GLN A 15 -14.32 -24.45 5.95
C GLN A 15 -13.45 -23.37 5.29
N ASP A 16 -12.13 -23.42 5.48
CA ASP A 16 -11.21 -22.49 4.82
C ASP A 16 -11.32 -22.57 3.29
N ASN A 17 -11.38 -23.78 2.74
CA ASN A 17 -11.53 -23.96 1.29
C ASN A 17 -12.87 -23.42 0.78
N TRP A 18 -13.93 -23.53 1.58
CA TRP A 18 -15.22 -22.93 1.29
C TRP A 18 -15.16 -21.40 1.34
N LYS A 19 -14.48 -20.80 2.33
CA LYS A 19 -14.28 -19.35 2.42
C LYS A 19 -13.51 -18.78 1.22
N LEU A 20 -12.63 -19.58 0.63
CA LEU A 20 -11.87 -19.27 -0.57
C LEU A 20 -12.63 -19.54 -1.88
N SER A 21 -13.92 -19.87 -1.86
CA SER A 21 -14.73 -19.94 -3.09
C SER A 21 -15.68 -18.75 -3.18
N GLU A 22 -16.05 -18.39 -4.40
CA GLU A 22 -16.96 -17.25 -4.66
C GLU A 22 -18.38 -17.60 -4.16
N HIS A 23 -18.92 -16.76 -3.26
CA HIS A 23 -20.27 -16.88 -2.72
C HIS A 23 -21.03 -15.55 -2.72
N ASP A 24 -20.94 -14.78 -3.81
CA ASP A 24 -21.43 -13.38 -3.92
C ASP A 24 -22.74 -13.09 -3.19
N GLU A 25 -23.77 -13.90 -3.42
CA GLU A 25 -25.10 -13.69 -2.83
C GLU A 25 -25.12 -13.94 -1.31
N ILE A 26 -24.39 -14.95 -0.83
CA ILE A 26 -24.29 -15.25 0.59
C ILE A 26 -23.43 -14.18 1.28
N ASP A 27 -22.29 -13.82 0.68
CA ASP A 27 -21.38 -12.82 1.22
C ASP A 27 -22.07 -11.46 1.34
N LYS A 28 -22.84 -11.08 0.32
CA LYS A 28 -23.67 -9.87 0.37
C LYS A 28 -24.69 -9.93 1.52
N GLN A 29 -25.42 -11.03 1.65
CA GLN A 29 -26.41 -11.20 2.72
C GLN A 29 -25.80 -11.14 4.12
N VAL A 30 -24.62 -11.75 4.32
CA VAL A 30 -23.88 -11.70 5.60
C VAL A 30 -23.43 -10.27 5.89
N ARG A 31 -22.82 -9.58 4.91
CA ARG A 31 -22.38 -8.19 5.06
C ARG A 31 -23.53 -7.26 5.43
N GLU A 32 -24.65 -7.32 4.70
CA GLU A 32 -25.84 -6.51 4.98
C GLU A 32 -26.44 -6.80 6.36
N PHE A 33 -26.43 -8.08 6.77
CA PHE A 33 -26.88 -8.47 8.11
C PHE A 33 -25.99 -7.86 9.20
N VAL A 34 -24.68 -8.02 9.12
CA VAL A 34 -23.74 -7.48 10.12
C VAL A 34 -23.84 -5.95 10.19
N LYS A 35 -23.87 -5.26 9.03
CA LYS A 35 -24.04 -3.80 8.98
C LYS A 35 -25.30 -3.35 9.70
N LYS A 36 -26.43 -4.02 9.44
CA LYS A 36 -27.71 -3.72 10.07
C LYS A 36 -27.68 -3.91 11.58
N GLU A 37 -27.09 -5.01 12.07
CA GLU A 37 -27.03 -5.29 13.51
C GLU A 37 -26.12 -4.29 14.26
N LEU A 38 -25.04 -3.83 13.62
CA LEU A 38 -24.16 -2.80 14.19
C LEU A 38 -24.69 -1.37 14.01
N GLY A 39 -25.72 -1.17 13.18
CA GLY A 39 -26.09 0.18 12.73
C GLY A 39 -24.92 0.90 12.05
N HIS A 40 -24.10 0.14 11.31
CA HIS A 40 -23.03 0.65 10.47
C HIS A 40 -23.59 1.01 9.10
N ASP A 41 -23.20 2.18 8.60
CA ASP A 41 -23.54 2.69 7.29
C ASP A 41 -22.22 3.03 6.59
N ASP A 42 -22.09 2.70 5.30
CA ASP A 42 -20.86 2.88 4.54
C ASP A 42 -20.54 4.38 4.38
N ASP A 43 -21.56 5.24 4.46
CA ASP A 43 -21.43 6.70 4.36
C ASP A 43 -20.97 7.36 5.69
N ASN A 44 -20.78 6.58 6.76
CA ASN A 44 -20.41 7.10 8.07
C ASN A 44 -19.06 6.55 8.52
N ASN A 45 -18.06 7.45 8.62
CA ASN A 45 -16.70 7.18 9.09
C ASN A 45 -16.60 6.97 10.61
N ASP A 46 -17.54 6.22 11.20
CA ASP A 46 -17.50 5.82 12.59
C ASP A 46 -16.47 4.70 12.77
N HIS A 47 -15.24 5.07 13.15
CA HIS A 47 -14.11 4.16 13.28
C HIS A 47 -14.39 2.96 14.20
N GLU A 48 -15.16 3.13 15.28
CA GLU A 48 -15.52 2.04 16.18
C GLU A 48 -16.40 1.00 15.47
N LYS A 49 -17.40 1.45 14.71
CA LYS A 49 -18.27 0.55 13.95
C LYS A 49 -17.55 -0.14 12.79
N VAL A 50 -16.64 0.58 12.11
CA VAL A 50 -15.80 -0.02 11.06
C VAL A 50 -14.91 -1.11 11.65
N TYR A 51 -14.30 -0.84 12.81
CA TYR A 51 -13.51 -1.82 13.56
C TYR A 51 -14.35 -3.05 13.93
N GLU A 52 -15.50 -2.87 14.58
CA GLU A 52 -16.38 -3.97 14.98
C GLU A 52 -16.86 -4.80 13.78
N TYR A 53 -17.25 -4.12 12.69
CA TYR A 53 -17.64 -4.76 11.45
C TYR A 53 -16.50 -5.62 10.88
N ASN A 54 -15.30 -5.06 10.77
CA ASN A 54 -14.15 -5.78 10.21
C ASN A 54 -13.72 -6.95 11.10
N ALA A 55 -13.79 -6.80 12.42
CA ALA A 55 -13.50 -7.89 13.36
C ALA A 55 -14.51 -9.04 13.23
N ILE A 56 -15.81 -8.75 13.13
CA ILE A 56 -16.85 -9.78 12.93
C ILE A 56 -16.70 -10.44 11.55
N MET A 57 -16.45 -9.64 10.51
CA MET A 57 -16.28 -10.17 9.15
C MET A 57 -15.03 -11.05 9.03
N LEU A 58 -13.99 -10.83 9.83
CA LEU A 58 -12.80 -11.66 9.84
C LEU A 58 -13.11 -13.10 10.27
N ASP A 59 -14.02 -13.32 11.21
CA ASP A 59 -14.46 -14.68 11.61
C ASP A 59 -15.06 -15.45 10.43
N TYR A 60 -15.80 -14.72 9.59
CA TYR A 60 -16.47 -15.27 8.42
C TYR A 60 -15.52 -15.47 7.23
N LEU A 61 -14.62 -14.51 6.96
CA LEU A 61 -13.79 -14.48 5.74
C LEU A 61 -12.37 -15.04 5.94
N GLY A 62 -11.81 -14.91 7.14
CA GLY A 62 -10.43 -15.28 7.44
C GLY A 62 -10.20 -16.79 7.42
N ILE A 63 -9.02 -17.21 6.98
CA ILE A 63 -8.60 -18.60 6.87
C ILE A 63 -7.55 -18.98 7.92
N GLY A 64 -7.48 -20.27 8.24
CA GLY A 64 -6.46 -20.81 9.12
C GLY A 64 -6.64 -20.41 10.59
N PRO A 65 -5.70 -20.82 11.46
CA PRO A 65 -5.80 -20.66 12.91
C PRO A 65 -5.89 -19.19 13.37
N ASN A 66 -5.32 -18.26 12.61
CA ASN A 66 -5.34 -16.82 12.92
C ASN A 66 -6.31 -16.03 12.05
N LYS A 67 -7.22 -16.70 11.33
CA LYS A 67 -8.24 -16.04 10.48
C LYS A 67 -7.61 -15.02 9.53
N PHE A 68 -6.47 -15.37 8.91
CA PHE A 68 -5.76 -14.48 8.01
C PHE A 68 -6.64 -14.17 6.79
N MET A 69 -6.70 -12.90 6.39
CA MET A 69 -7.42 -12.42 5.22
C MET A 69 -6.60 -11.33 4.55
N MET A 70 -6.17 -11.51 3.31
CA MET A 70 -5.57 -10.40 2.53
C MET A 70 -6.70 -9.57 1.91
N ASN A 71 -6.58 -8.24 1.94
CA ASN A 71 -7.67 -7.37 1.51
C ASN A 71 -7.71 -7.16 -0.02
N GLU A 72 -6.58 -7.32 -0.70
CA GLU A 72 -6.42 -7.01 -2.14
C GLU A 72 -6.67 -8.22 -3.06
N PHE A 73 -7.53 -9.15 -2.66
CA PHE A 73 -7.90 -10.30 -3.50
C PHE A 73 -8.88 -9.93 -4.61
N ASP A 74 -8.35 -9.40 -5.71
CA ASP A 74 -9.10 -9.25 -6.96
C ASP A 74 -8.77 -10.34 -8.01
N TRP A 75 -7.80 -11.23 -7.71
CA TRP A 75 -7.30 -12.19 -8.69
C TRP A 75 -6.99 -13.57 -8.07
N ASP A 76 -7.94 -14.48 -8.28
CA ASP A 76 -7.86 -15.93 -8.06
C ASP A 76 -7.69 -16.36 -6.59
N LEU A 77 -8.82 -16.56 -5.91
CA LEU A 77 -8.95 -17.16 -4.58
C LEU A 77 -8.21 -18.52 -4.45
N LYS A 78 -7.82 -19.15 -5.56
CA LYS A 78 -6.98 -20.36 -5.57
C LYS A 78 -5.55 -20.10 -5.09
N THR A 79 -5.02 -18.89 -5.22
CA THR A 79 -3.63 -18.59 -4.79
C THR A 79 -3.47 -18.63 -3.27
N ALA A 80 -4.53 -18.33 -2.52
CA ALA A 80 -4.57 -18.54 -1.07
C ALA A 80 -4.60 -20.05 -0.69
N ASN A 81 -4.98 -20.91 -1.63
CA ASN A 81 -5.29 -22.32 -1.36
C ASN A 81 -4.10 -23.28 -1.58
N THR A 82 -3.03 -22.85 -2.25
CA THR A 82 -1.97 -23.81 -2.67
C THR A 82 -0.53 -23.33 -2.53
N ASP A 83 -0.29 -22.07 -2.15
CA ASP A 83 0.98 -21.43 -2.41
C ASP A 83 1.58 -20.71 -1.20
N SER A 84 2.91 -20.73 -1.12
CA SER A 84 3.67 -19.80 -0.28
C SER A 84 3.48 -18.37 -0.77
N LEU A 85 3.71 -17.37 0.11
CA LEU A 85 3.73 -15.96 -0.28
C LEU A 85 4.70 -15.72 -1.46
N TYR A 86 5.77 -16.51 -1.58
CA TYR A 86 6.69 -16.43 -2.71
C TYR A 86 6.01 -16.69 -4.06
N THR A 87 5.15 -17.71 -4.16
CA THR A 87 4.47 -17.99 -5.44
C THR A 87 3.50 -16.87 -5.79
N TYR A 88 2.82 -16.29 -4.80
CA TYR A 88 1.98 -15.11 -5.01
C TYR A 88 2.81 -13.93 -5.54
N ASN A 89 3.90 -13.57 -4.85
CA ASN A 89 4.80 -12.49 -5.30
C ASN A 89 5.33 -12.74 -6.70
N LYS A 90 5.71 -13.98 -7.02
CA LYS A 90 6.18 -14.36 -8.35
C LYS A 90 5.11 -14.18 -9.42
N LYS A 91 3.88 -14.67 -9.19
CA LYS A 91 2.76 -14.51 -10.13
C LYS A 91 2.44 -13.03 -10.35
N TYR A 92 2.41 -12.25 -9.27
CA TYR A 92 2.14 -10.82 -9.34
C TYR A 92 3.22 -10.06 -10.11
N HIS A 93 4.48 -10.37 -9.83
CA HIS A 93 5.63 -9.85 -10.56
C HIS A 93 5.54 -10.18 -12.05
N GLU A 94 5.36 -11.45 -12.41
CA GLU A 94 5.24 -11.87 -13.81
C GLU A 94 4.08 -11.16 -14.52
N TRP A 95 2.94 -11.00 -13.85
CA TRP A 95 1.80 -10.26 -14.39
C TRP A 95 2.14 -8.78 -14.67
N GLN A 96 2.76 -8.07 -13.72
CA GLN A 96 3.18 -6.68 -13.90
C GLN A 96 4.22 -6.54 -15.03
N GLU A 97 5.25 -7.40 -15.04
CA GLU A 97 6.30 -7.35 -16.06
C GLU A 97 5.75 -7.65 -17.46
N ASN A 98 4.78 -8.56 -17.58
CA ASN A 98 4.08 -8.83 -18.84
C ASN A 98 3.22 -7.63 -19.27
N ALA A 99 2.46 -7.03 -18.35
CA ALA A 99 1.65 -5.85 -18.65
C ALA A 99 2.51 -4.68 -19.15
N CYS A 100 3.66 -4.41 -18.51
CA CYS A 100 4.60 -3.38 -18.94
C CYS A 100 5.26 -3.72 -20.28
N SER A 101 5.62 -4.98 -20.54
CA SER A 101 6.23 -5.37 -21.82
C SER A 101 5.28 -5.34 -23.01
N ASP A 102 3.98 -5.53 -22.75
CA ASP A 102 2.95 -5.62 -23.78
C ASP A 102 2.31 -4.25 -24.09
N ASP A 103 2.61 -3.21 -23.30
CA ASP A 103 2.09 -1.85 -23.47
C ASP A 103 2.93 -1.08 -24.51
N GLU A 104 2.27 -0.65 -25.59
CA GLU A 104 2.84 0.11 -26.72
C GLU A 104 3.45 1.47 -26.32
N ASN A 105 3.20 1.97 -25.09
CA ASN A 105 3.82 3.19 -24.59
C ASN A 105 5.22 2.94 -24.00
N PHE A 106 5.64 1.68 -23.87
CA PHE A 106 6.88 1.26 -23.22
C PHE A 106 7.75 0.38 -24.14
N ASP A 107 7.91 0.80 -25.39
CA ASP A 107 8.65 0.05 -26.45
C ASP A 107 10.09 -0.37 -26.08
N ASP A 108 10.73 0.32 -25.13
CA ASP A 108 12.09 0.04 -24.65
C ASP A 108 12.13 -0.62 -23.26
N TYR A 109 11.00 -1.15 -22.77
CA TYR A 109 10.93 -1.77 -21.45
C TYR A 109 11.60 -3.15 -21.42
N GLU A 110 12.60 -3.28 -20.55
CA GLU A 110 13.22 -4.56 -20.22
C GLU A 110 12.61 -5.11 -18.94
N LYS A 111 12.11 -6.35 -19.00
CA LYS A 111 11.57 -7.04 -17.82
C LYS A 111 12.63 -7.13 -16.73
N LYS A 112 12.24 -6.76 -15.52
CA LYS A 112 13.11 -6.82 -14.34
C LYS A 112 13.17 -8.25 -13.81
N GLU A 113 14.24 -8.56 -13.09
CA GLU A 113 14.35 -9.81 -12.36
C GLU A 113 13.32 -9.86 -11.21
N LEU A 114 12.98 -11.08 -10.77
CA LEU A 114 12.09 -11.27 -9.63
C LEU A 114 12.73 -10.68 -8.37
N TYR A 115 11.97 -9.83 -7.69
CA TYR A 115 12.33 -9.30 -6.37
C TYR A 115 11.09 -9.25 -5.47
N ASN A 116 11.30 -8.99 -4.19
CA ASN A 116 10.20 -8.89 -3.23
C ASN A 116 9.43 -7.57 -3.43
N ARG A 117 8.20 -7.68 -3.96
CA ARG A 117 7.30 -6.56 -4.26
C ARG A 117 6.14 -6.44 -3.28
N PHE A 118 6.14 -7.21 -2.19
CA PHE A 118 5.04 -7.17 -1.23
C PHE A 118 4.83 -5.75 -0.69
N ALA A 119 3.59 -5.30 -0.78
CA ALA A 119 3.12 -3.99 -0.34
C ALA A 119 1.59 -4.08 -0.19
N ASN A 120 1.13 -5.06 0.60
CA ASN A 120 -0.27 -5.46 0.62
C ASN A 120 -0.85 -5.28 2.02
N TRP A 121 -2.17 -5.11 2.09
CA TRP A 121 -2.87 -5.07 3.37
C TRP A 121 -3.61 -6.37 3.65
N ALA A 122 -3.63 -6.76 4.93
CA ALA A 122 -4.33 -7.92 5.40
C ALA A 122 -4.99 -7.66 6.76
N ARG A 123 -5.71 -8.65 7.26
CA ARG A 123 -6.33 -8.70 8.57
C ARG A 123 -6.05 -10.07 9.16
N ALA A 124 -5.78 -10.12 10.45
CA ALA A 124 -5.65 -11.38 11.16
C ALA A 124 -5.97 -11.22 12.64
N GLU A 125 -6.13 -12.35 13.31
CA GLU A 125 -6.10 -12.47 14.75
C GLU A 125 -4.66 -12.69 15.21
N VAL A 126 -4.14 -11.85 16.09
CA VAL A 126 -2.83 -12.02 16.75
C VAL A 126 -3.05 -11.95 18.26
N ASP A 127 -2.56 -12.96 18.99
CA ASP A 127 -2.81 -13.10 20.44
C ASP A 127 -4.29 -12.93 20.84
N SER A 128 -5.18 -13.54 20.06
CA SER A 128 -6.64 -13.48 20.24
C SER A 128 -7.24 -12.07 20.13
N LYS A 129 -6.60 -11.17 19.38
CA LYS A 129 -7.11 -9.83 19.06
C LYS A 129 -7.06 -9.58 17.55
N PHE A 130 -8.01 -8.82 17.05
CA PHE A 130 -8.05 -8.37 15.66
C PHE A 130 -6.97 -7.31 15.40
N TYR A 131 -6.27 -7.43 14.27
CA TYR A 131 -5.33 -6.44 13.75
C TYR A 131 -5.50 -6.25 12.25
N TYR A 132 -5.31 -5.01 11.79
CA TYR A 132 -4.92 -4.72 10.41
C TYR A 132 -3.43 -4.97 10.26
N LEU A 133 -3.03 -5.51 9.12
CA LEU A 133 -1.65 -5.87 8.83
C LEU A 133 -1.17 -5.15 7.58
N ASN A 134 0.00 -4.54 7.65
CA ASN A 134 0.78 -4.16 6.45
C ASN A 134 1.80 -5.27 6.19
N LEU A 135 1.84 -5.78 4.96
CA LEU A 135 2.73 -6.86 4.54
C LEU A 135 3.70 -6.31 3.50
N ASP A 136 4.91 -6.00 3.95
CA ASP A 136 5.84 -5.19 3.19
C ASP A 136 7.15 -5.91 2.92
N SER A 137 7.68 -5.75 1.70
CA SER A 137 9.11 -5.95 1.50
C SER A 137 9.89 -4.90 2.27
N LEU A 138 11.11 -5.24 2.70
CA LEU A 138 12.00 -4.26 3.34
C LEU A 138 12.16 -2.99 2.51
N GLN A 139 12.23 -3.12 1.18
CA GLN A 139 12.41 -1.97 0.30
C GLN A 139 11.17 -1.08 0.26
N MET A 140 9.96 -1.66 0.26
CA MET A 140 8.73 -0.88 0.30
C MET A 140 8.58 -0.17 1.65
N TRP A 141 8.83 -0.88 2.74
CA TRP A 141 8.74 -0.30 4.07
C TRP A 141 9.71 0.88 4.24
N ILE A 142 10.95 0.76 3.76
CA ILE A 142 11.92 1.87 3.75
C ILE A 142 11.47 2.99 2.81
N GLN A 143 10.93 2.68 1.64
CA GLN A 143 10.46 3.68 0.68
C GLN A 143 9.42 4.62 1.32
N TRP A 144 8.45 4.09 2.07
CA TRP A 144 7.46 4.91 2.76
C TRP A 144 8.10 5.87 3.79
N GLN A 145 9.08 5.38 4.56
CA GLN A 145 9.82 6.25 5.49
C GLN A 145 10.57 7.38 4.78
N LEU A 146 11.08 7.11 3.58
CA LEU A 146 11.78 8.11 2.78
C LEU A 146 10.80 9.11 2.15
N ASP A 147 9.62 8.66 1.74
CA ASP A 147 8.58 9.53 1.21
C ASP A 147 8.08 10.52 2.27
N ASP A 148 7.86 10.06 3.51
CA ASP A 148 7.53 10.93 4.64
C ASP A 148 8.62 11.98 4.89
N ILE A 149 9.90 11.55 4.93
CA ILE A 149 11.04 12.47 5.10
C ILE A 149 11.10 13.48 3.96
N SER A 150 10.89 13.04 2.72
CA SER A 150 10.87 13.92 1.54
C SER A 150 9.77 14.96 1.68
N TYR A 151 8.56 14.53 2.04
CA TYR A 151 7.41 15.41 2.23
C TYR A 151 7.65 16.45 3.33
N ASP A 152 8.01 16.01 4.53
CA ASP A 152 8.29 16.88 5.68
C ASP A 152 9.42 17.86 5.38
N TRP A 153 10.46 17.39 4.69
CA TRP A 153 11.60 18.23 4.31
C TRP A 153 11.16 19.29 3.30
N MET A 154 10.36 18.93 2.29
CA MET A 154 9.87 19.85 1.27
C MET A 154 8.94 20.90 1.87
N GLU A 155 7.97 20.51 2.71
CA GLU A 155 7.07 21.44 3.39
C GLU A 155 7.84 22.46 4.24
N LYS A 156 8.85 21.98 4.98
CA LYS A 156 9.67 22.83 5.85
C LYS A 156 10.56 23.83 5.09
N HIS A 157 11.16 23.42 3.97
CA HIS A 157 12.20 24.23 3.29
C HIS A 157 11.70 24.97 2.06
N ILE A 158 10.64 24.47 1.42
CA ILE A 158 10.01 25.05 0.24
C ILE A 158 8.48 24.97 0.44
N PRO A 159 7.91 25.82 1.33
CA PRO A 159 6.47 25.88 1.51
C PRO A 159 5.77 26.11 0.17
N HIS A 160 4.75 25.32 -0.10
CA HIS A 160 4.07 25.32 -1.38
C HIS A 160 2.61 24.89 -1.22
N ASP A 161 1.78 25.34 -2.15
CA ASP A 161 0.38 24.94 -2.26
C ASP A 161 0.04 24.59 -3.71
N TYR A 162 -1.07 23.89 -3.91
CA TYR A 162 -1.69 23.72 -5.22
C TYR A 162 -2.84 24.72 -5.37
N VAL A 163 -2.73 25.61 -6.37
CA VAL A 163 -3.74 26.65 -6.66
C VAL A 163 -4.33 26.46 -8.05
N SER A 164 -5.59 26.86 -8.22
CA SER A 164 -6.26 26.83 -9.52
C SER A 164 -5.55 27.72 -10.54
N GLY A 165 -5.25 27.12 -11.69
CA GLY A 165 -4.76 27.79 -12.86
C GLY A 165 -5.87 28.49 -13.65
N LYS A 166 -5.47 29.21 -14.69
CA LYS A 166 -6.37 30.09 -15.46
C LYS A 166 -7.48 29.35 -16.22
N ASP A 167 -7.25 28.08 -16.54
CA ASP A 167 -8.18 27.26 -17.31
C ASP A 167 -8.87 26.22 -16.41
N ASP A 168 -8.67 26.27 -15.10
CA ASP A 168 -9.24 25.31 -14.16
C ASP A 168 -10.77 25.36 -14.17
N GLY A 169 -11.42 24.19 -14.16
CA GLY A 169 -12.87 24.05 -14.29
C GLY A 169 -13.44 24.33 -15.68
N LYS A 170 -12.60 24.67 -16.68
CA LYS A 170 -13.07 24.91 -18.05
C LYS A 170 -13.54 23.62 -18.69
N LYS A 171 -14.78 23.62 -19.20
CA LYS A 171 -15.36 22.48 -19.94
C LYS A 171 -14.59 22.21 -21.23
N VAL A 172 -14.22 20.94 -21.42
CA VAL A 172 -13.58 20.38 -22.62
C VAL A 172 -14.28 19.06 -22.97
N GLU A 173 -13.95 18.47 -24.12
CA GLU A 173 -14.46 17.13 -24.45
C GLU A 173 -14.00 16.12 -23.38
N GLY A 174 -14.95 15.37 -22.82
CA GLY A 174 -14.69 14.38 -21.77
C GLY A 174 -14.84 14.88 -20.33
N GLY A 175 -15.03 16.18 -20.09
CA GLY A 175 -15.28 16.72 -18.75
C GLY A 175 -14.77 18.15 -18.53
N SER A 176 -14.19 18.43 -17.37
CA SER A 176 -13.60 19.74 -17.04
C SER A 176 -12.09 19.63 -16.90
N LEU A 177 -11.39 20.67 -17.37
CA LEU A 177 -9.94 20.74 -17.23
C LEU A 177 -9.59 20.92 -15.75
N TRP A 178 -8.71 20.05 -15.23
CA TRP A 178 -8.08 20.20 -13.93
C TRP A 178 -6.71 20.87 -14.13
N ASP A 179 -6.65 22.19 -13.99
CA ASP A 179 -5.44 23.02 -14.19
C ASP A 179 -4.90 23.45 -12.83
N MET A 180 -4.57 22.51 -11.95
CA MET A 180 -3.90 22.83 -10.68
C MET A 180 -2.42 23.16 -10.93
N ARG A 181 -1.89 24.14 -10.19
CA ARG A 181 -0.52 24.61 -10.30
C ARG A 181 0.12 24.68 -8.94
N LEU A 182 1.39 24.29 -8.89
CA LEU A 182 2.24 24.53 -7.75
C LEU A 182 2.51 26.03 -7.61
N ASP A 183 2.15 26.62 -6.47
CA ASP A 183 2.61 27.92 -6.00
C ASP A 183 3.60 27.67 -4.86
N ALA A 184 4.88 27.93 -5.12
CA ALA A 184 5.94 27.85 -4.12
C ALA A 184 6.54 29.24 -3.86
N HIS A 185 5.74 30.29 -4.07
CA HIS A 185 6.08 31.69 -3.82
C HIS A 185 7.38 32.14 -4.53
N GLY A 186 7.58 31.67 -5.77
CA GLY A 186 8.78 31.97 -6.56
C GLY A 186 9.91 30.95 -6.41
N LEU A 187 9.70 29.87 -5.64
CA LEU A 187 10.65 28.77 -5.45
C LEU A 187 10.28 27.52 -6.27
N GLU A 188 9.40 27.62 -7.26
CA GLU A 188 8.90 26.46 -8.02
C GLU A 188 10.05 25.71 -8.70
N GLY A 189 11.07 26.44 -9.16
CA GLY A 189 12.26 25.83 -9.74
C GLY A 189 13.20 25.14 -8.76
N TRP A 190 13.13 25.50 -7.48
CA TRP A 190 13.82 24.77 -6.41
C TRP A 190 13.03 23.52 -6.07
N TYR A 191 11.71 23.66 -5.96
CA TYR A 191 10.79 22.56 -5.70
C TYR A 191 10.96 21.44 -6.73
N GLU A 192 10.88 21.76 -8.03
CA GLU A 192 11.00 20.75 -9.08
C GLU A 192 12.35 20.02 -9.06
N GLN A 193 13.45 20.72 -8.80
CA GLN A 193 14.77 20.10 -8.70
C GLN A 193 14.88 19.19 -7.48
N MET A 194 14.41 19.64 -6.31
CA MET A 194 14.46 18.85 -5.08
C MET A 194 13.53 17.64 -5.15
N ARG A 195 12.33 17.78 -5.72
CA ARG A 195 11.41 16.67 -5.96
C ARG A 195 12.02 15.64 -6.92
N ASP A 196 12.55 16.08 -8.06
CA ASP A 196 13.17 15.17 -9.04
C ASP A 196 14.41 14.48 -8.44
N PHE A 197 15.19 15.18 -7.61
CA PHE A 197 16.29 14.58 -6.84
C PHE A 197 15.80 13.54 -5.83
N GLY A 198 14.80 13.88 -5.02
CA GLY A 198 14.21 13.00 -4.02
C GLY A 198 13.71 11.71 -4.66
N TYR A 199 12.88 11.82 -5.70
CA TYR A 199 12.37 10.65 -6.45
C TYR A 199 13.47 9.79 -7.05
N LYS A 200 14.52 10.41 -7.61
CA LYS A 200 15.65 9.65 -8.12
C LYS A 200 16.36 8.89 -7.00
N TRP A 201 16.65 9.58 -5.89
CA TRP A 201 17.38 8.99 -4.78
C TRP A 201 16.62 7.82 -4.13
N THR A 202 15.33 8.00 -3.88
CA THR A 202 14.48 6.96 -3.28
C THR A 202 14.30 5.77 -4.23
N SER A 203 14.09 6.04 -5.53
CA SER A 203 14.07 4.98 -6.55
C SER A 203 15.40 4.21 -6.63
N ASP A 204 16.53 4.91 -6.59
CA ASP A 204 17.86 4.28 -6.58
C ASP A 204 18.04 3.39 -5.33
N GLN A 205 17.55 3.81 -4.16
CA GLN A 205 17.56 2.98 -2.95
C GLN A 205 16.67 1.75 -3.06
N TYR A 206 15.44 1.91 -3.53
CA TYR A 206 14.48 0.82 -3.71
C TYR A 206 15.05 -0.28 -4.62
N ASN A 207 15.77 0.12 -5.68
CA ASN A 207 16.39 -0.79 -6.65
C ASN A 207 17.70 -1.44 -6.17
N LYS A 208 18.22 -1.14 -4.97
CA LYS A 208 19.42 -1.82 -4.45
C LYS A 208 19.14 -3.27 -4.02
N HIS A 209 17.88 -3.59 -3.71
CA HIS A 209 17.47 -4.90 -3.23
C HIS A 209 18.31 -5.39 -2.03
N GLU A 210 18.66 -4.49 -1.10
CA GLU A 210 19.35 -4.87 0.14
C GLU A 210 18.44 -5.75 1.00
N GLU A 211 18.99 -6.80 1.59
CA GLU A 211 18.26 -7.77 2.41
C GLU A 211 18.84 -7.81 3.84
N LEU A 212 17.97 -8.04 4.83
CA LEU A 212 18.34 -8.20 6.24
C LEU A 212 18.22 -9.66 6.72
N GLY A 213 18.37 -10.60 5.79
CA GLY A 213 18.29 -12.04 6.03
C GLY A 213 16.88 -12.61 5.90
N ASP A 214 16.78 -13.93 6.00
CA ASP A 214 15.53 -14.69 5.86
C ASP A 214 14.68 -14.64 7.13
N VAL A 215 14.31 -13.43 7.54
CA VAL A 215 13.55 -13.13 8.75
C VAL A 215 12.34 -12.25 8.46
N VAL A 216 11.39 -12.26 9.39
CA VAL A 216 10.22 -11.38 9.39
C VAL A 216 10.33 -10.45 10.59
N PHE A 217 10.34 -9.15 10.36
CA PHE A 217 10.24 -8.16 11.44
C PHE A 217 8.78 -7.80 11.67
N VAL A 218 8.44 -7.46 12.91
CA VAL A 218 7.05 -7.12 13.27
C VAL A 218 7.05 -5.83 14.08
N VAL A 219 6.49 -4.76 13.54
CA VAL A 219 6.43 -3.44 14.20
C VAL A 219 4.98 -3.14 14.59
N ASP A 220 4.77 -2.80 15.86
CA ASP A 220 3.46 -2.33 16.31
C ASP A 220 3.29 -0.85 15.95
N LYS A 221 2.28 -0.58 15.14
CA LYS A 221 1.89 0.74 14.63
C LYS A 221 0.54 1.18 15.18
N THR A 222 0.04 0.52 16.23
CA THR A 222 -1.24 0.85 16.85
C THR A 222 -1.18 2.22 17.52
N GLU A 223 -1.72 3.22 16.83
CA GLU A 223 -1.92 4.57 17.38
C GLU A 223 -3.36 4.79 17.86
N ASN A 224 -4.32 4.09 17.23
CA ASN A 224 -5.74 4.15 17.54
C ASN A 224 -6.25 2.75 17.93
N ILE A 225 -7.00 2.66 19.02
CA ILE A 225 -7.58 1.39 19.51
C ILE A 225 -8.60 0.78 18.55
N TYR A 226 -9.20 1.59 17.68
CA TYR A 226 -10.12 1.16 16.62
C TYR A 226 -9.40 0.92 15.30
N ASP A 227 -8.08 1.09 15.27
CA ASP A 227 -7.23 0.79 14.12
C ASP A 227 -5.91 0.09 14.55
N PRO A 228 -6.00 -1.03 15.28
CA PRO A 228 -4.83 -1.75 15.73
C PRO A 228 -4.09 -2.31 14.53
N SER A 229 -2.83 -1.92 14.37
CA SER A 229 -2.07 -2.12 13.12
C SER A 229 -0.68 -2.68 13.41
N LEU A 230 -0.29 -3.72 12.66
CA LEU A 230 1.04 -4.31 12.71
C LEU A 230 1.67 -4.32 11.32
N ASP A 231 2.91 -3.87 11.21
CA ASP A 231 3.71 -4.07 10.01
C ASP A 231 4.45 -5.40 10.12
N TYR A 232 4.32 -6.23 9.10
CA TYR A 232 5.13 -7.44 8.88
C TYR A 232 6.09 -7.17 7.73
N ILE A 233 7.37 -7.00 8.05
CA ILE A 233 8.40 -6.63 7.09
C ILE A 233 9.26 -7.85 6.74
N PHE A 234 9.30 -8.19 5.45
CA PHE A 234 10.05 -9.32 4.92
C PHE A 234 11.50 -8.92 4.62
N GLY A 235 12.45 -9.51 5.36
CA GLY A 235 13.87 -9.18 5.26
C GLY A 235 14.55 -9.60 3.95
N SER A 236 13.97 -10.55 3.22
CA SER A 236 14.48 -11.06 1.93
C SER A 236 13.34 -11.50 1.00
N LEU A 237 13.66 -11.84 -0.25
CA LEU A 237 12.73 -12.57 -1.12
C LEU A 237 12.53 -14.03 -0.66
N ASP A 238 13.58 -14.65 -0.12
CA ASP A 238 13.60 -16.07 0.20
C ASP A 238 12.78 -16.43 1.46
N VAL A 239 12.60 -15.49 2.39
CA VAL A 239 11.71 -15.68 3.54
C VAL A 239 10.27 -16.00 3.11
N LEU A 240 9.82 -15.45 1.97
CA LEU A 240 8.46 -15.67 1.46
C LEU A 240 8.18 -17.13 1.09
N LYS A 241 9.21 -17.93 0.83
CA LYS A 241 9.07 -19.37 0.55
C LYS A 241 8.63 -20.16 1.78
N GLN A 242 8.85 -19.60 2.96
CA GLN A 242 8.58 -20.21 4.26
C GLN A 242 7.26 -19.73 4.89
N LEU A 243 6.59 -18.78 4.24
CA LEU A 243 5.33 -18.20 4.71
C LEU A 243 4.18 -18.75 3.88
N SER A 244 3.21 -19.37 4.55
CA SER A 244 1.93 -19.75 3.93
C SER A 244 0.85 -18.73 4.26
N PHE A 245 -0.19 -18.62 3.42
CA PHE A 245 -1.34 -17.76 3.74
C PHE A 245 -2.13 -18.28 4.95
N ARG A 246 -2.30 -19.61 5.04
CA ARG A 246 -3.11 -20.26 6.08
C ARG A 246 -2.48 -20.13 7.47
N ASP A 247 -1.18 -20.39 7.57
CA ASP A 247 -0.44 -20.39 8.83
C ASP A 247 0.46 -19.15 8.97
N PHE A 248 0.10 -18.04 8.29
CA PHE A 248 0.93 -16.85 8.14
C PHE A 248 1.53 -16.37 9.47
N ILE A 249 0.70 -16.22 10.51
CA ILE A 249 1.14 -15.72 11.82
C ILE A 249 2.08 -16.71 12.51
N GLN A 250 1.80 -18.01 12.45
CA GLN A 250 2.69 -19.03 13.00
C GLN A 250 4.03 -19.08 12.26
N ASP A 251 4.00 -18.99 10.94
CA ASP A 251 5.20 -19.05 10.11
C ASP A 251 6.07 -17.80 10.35
N ALA A 252 5.45 -16.62 10.43
CA ALA A 252 6.14 -15.37 10.75
C ALA A 252 6.79 -15.41 12.14
N GLU A 253 6.11 -15.94 13.17
CA GLU A 253 6.68 -16.02 14.53
C GLU A 253 7.90 -16.96 14.58
N LYS A 254 7.94 -18.03 13.78
CA LYS A 254 9.13 -18.91 13.68
C LYS A 254 10.33 -18.21 13.03
N LEU A 255 10.06 -17.21 12.18
CA LEU A 255 11.06 -16.48 11.39
C LEU A 255 11.36 -15.09 11.96
N LYS A 256 10.89 -14.81 13.17
CA LYS A 256 10.95 -13.48 13.76
C LYS A 256 12.38 -12.97 13.89
N GLY A 257 12.63 -11.82 13.26
CA GLY A 257 13.89 -11.09 13.33
C GLY A 257 13.99 -10.20 14.56
N ASP A 258 15.18 -9.63 14.77
CA ASP A 258 15.41 -8.61 15.78
C ASP A 258 15.08 -7.22 15.22
N ASN A 259 14.05 -6.57 15.76
CA ASN A 259 13.64 -5.24 15.31
C ASN A 259 14.73 -4.18 15.52
N ASP A 260 15.67 -4.37 16.45
CA ASP A 260 16.78 -3.42 16.61
C ASP A 260 17.67 -3.38 15.36
N VAL A 261 17.80 -4.51 14.64
CA VAL A 261 18.49 -4.58 13.35
C VAL A 261 17.75 -3.80 12.27
N LEU A 262 16.42 -3.97 12.20
CA LEU A 262 15.56 -3.23 11.27
C LEU A 262 15.65 -1.72 11.53
N MET A 263 15.52 -1.30 12.78
CA MET A 263 15.53 0.11 13.16
C MET A 263 16.91 0.75 12.91
N ALA A 264 17.99 0.04 13.21
CA ALA A 264 19.34 0.52 12.90
C ALA A 264 19.55 0.71 11.38
N TYR A 265 19.03 -0.19 10.56
CA TYR A 265 19.07 -0.06 9.11
C TYR A 265 18.23 1.13 8.61
N ARG A 266 16.99 1.25 9.09
CA ARG A 266 16.10 2.40 8.83
C ARG A 266 16.81 3.71 9.13
N ASP A 267 17.28 3.87 10.37
CA ASP A 267 17.85 5.13 10.85
C ASP A 267 19.09 5.52 10.03
N LYS A 268 19.91 4.54 9.63
CA LYS A 268 21.04 4.75 8.72
C LYS A 268 20.58 5.30 7.37
N VAL A 269 19.65 4.62 6.69
CA VAL A 269 19.20 5.01 5.34
C VAL A 269 18.46 6.35 5.37
N CYS A 270 17.59 6.56 6.36
CA CYS A 270 16.90 7.82 6.58
C CYS A 270 17.88 8.98 6.83
N ALA A 271 18.89 8.79 7.67
CA ALA A 271 19.90 9.82 7.91
C ALA A 271 20.74 10.12 6.66
N GLU A 272 21.11 9.09 5.88
CA GLU A 272 21.78 9.27 4.59
C GLU A 272 20.92 10.12 3.63
N PHE A 273 19.61 9.86 3.57
CA PHE A 273 18.70 10.61 2.71
C PHE A 273 18.56 12.07 3.14
N SER A 274 18.29 12.33 4.43
CA SER A 274 18.15 13.70 4.94
C SER A 274 19.43 14.52 4.70
N ASN A 275 20.60 13.93 4.94
CA ASN A 275 21.88 14.58 4.63
C ASN A 275 22.05 14.85 3.13
N ALA A 276 21.59 13.93 2.27
CA ALA A 276 21.65 14.10 0.83
C ALA A 276 20.71 15.22 0.33
N LEU A 277 19.50 15.33 0.90
CA LEU A 277 18.56 16.43 0.64
C LEU A 277 19.18 17.78 1.02
N ASP A 278 19.72 17.91 2.24
CA ASP A 278 20.36 19.14 2.69
C ASP A 278 21.55 19.54 1.80
N ALA A 279 22.40 18.56 1.46
CA ALA A 279 23.56 18.79 0.60
C ALA A 279 23.15 19.20 -0.83
N GLU A 280 22.09 18.61 -1.38
CA GLU A 280 21.59 18.98 -2.70
C GLU A 280 20.93 20.35 -2.68
N PHE A 281 20.17 20.67 -1.64
CA PHE A 281 19.51 21.96 -1.51
C PHE A 281 20.50 23.13 -1.47
N GLU A 282 21.63 22.96 -0.77
CA GLU A 282 22.71 23.95 -0.76
C GLU A 282 23.37 24.16 -2.14
N LYS A 283 23.26 23.19 -3.06
CA LYS A 283 23.66 23.37 -4.46
C LYS A 283 22.56 24.08 -5.25
N VAL A 284 21.31 23.63 -5.11
CA VAL A 284 20.14 24.20 -5.81
C VAL A 284 20.00 25.70 -5.53
N LYS A 285 20.20 26.12 -4.27
CA LYS A 285 20.21 27.55 -3.88
C LYS A 285 21.18 28.42 -4.69
N LYS A 286 22.25 27.83 -5.23
CA LYS A 286 23.31 28.53 -5.97
C LYS A 286 23.10 28.49 -7.49
N THR A 287 22.29 27.56 -8.00
CA THR A 287 22.22 27.23 -9.42
C THR A 287 20.84 27.46 -10.03
N ALA A 288 19.78 27.47 -9.24
CA ALA A 288 18.42 27.43 -9.77
C ALA A 288 18.05 28.72 -10.53
N PRO A 289 17.75 28.64 -11.84
CA PRO A 289 17.20 29.74 -12.59
C PRO A 289 15.69 29.88 -12.32
N ASN A 290 15.18 31.12 -12.38
CA ASN A 290 13.76 31.50 -12.24
C ASN A 290 12.79 30.85 -13.25
N VAL A 291 13.24 29.91 -14.09
CA VAL A 291 12.43 29.33 -15.16
C VAL A 291 12.78 27.86 -15.33
N VAL A 292 11.86 26.97 -14.95
CA VAL A 292 11.97 25.56 -15.32
C VAL A 292 11.21 25.31 -16.62
N LYS A 293 11.83 24.51 -17.50
CA LYS A 293 11.15 23.95 -18.66
C LYS A 293 10.19 22.87 -18.16
N LEU A 294 8.91 23.20 -18.12
CA LEU A 294 7.86 22.20 -17.91
C LEU A 294 8.04 21.07 -18.94
N LYS A 295 8.18 19.83 -18.44
CA LYS A 295 8.02 18.61 -19.24
C LYS A 295 6.63 18.66 -19.92
N LYS A 296 6.49 17.97 -21.05
CA LYS A 296 5.32 17.96 -21.94
C LYS A 296 4.00 18.09 -21.14
N LYS A 297 3.30 19.22 -21.28
CA LYS A 297 2.04 19.48 -20.55
C LYS A 297 0.99 18.43 -20.94
N MET A 298 0.74 17.48 -20.05
CA MET A 298 -0.46 16.64 -20.13
C MET A 298 -1.63 17.47 -19.62
N LYS A 299 -2.75 17.42 -20.33
CA LYS A 299 -4.01 18.00 -19.86
C LYS A 299 -4.74 16.92 -19.09
N VAL A 300 -4.97 17.16 -17.80
CA VAL A 300 -5.84 16.31 -17.01
C VAL A 300 -7.27 16.80 -17.24
N VAL A 301 -8.12 15.91 -17.74
CA VAL A 301 -9.55 16.16 -17.91
C VAL A 301 -10.26 15.27 -16.91
N MET A 302 -10.94 15.88 -15.94
CA MET A 302 -11.77 15.14 -15.00
C MET A 302 -13.18 15.04 -15.52
N SER A 303 -13.73 13.83 -15.52
CA SER A 303 -15.14 13.61 -15.82
C SER A 303 -16.00 14.31 -14.77
N ASP A 304 -17.25 14.61 -15.13
CA ASP A 304 -18.18 15.26 -14.21
C ASP A 304 -18.47 14.36 -12.98
N GLN A 305 -18.44 13.03 -13.15
CA GLN A 305 -18.55 12.07 -12.06
C GLN A 305 -17.36 12.15 -11.09
N ALA A 306 -16.12 12.18 -11.61
CA ALA A 306 -14.93 12.25 -10.77
C ALA A 306 -14.89 13.54 -9.93
N LEU A 307 -15.39 14.65 -10.47
CA LEU A 307 -15.52 15.92 -9.74
C LEU A 307 -16.60 15.87 -8.65
N GLU A 308 -17.72 15.20 -8.92
CA GLU A 308 -18.78 14.98 -7.93
C GLU A 308 -18.27 14.12 -6.77
N ASP A 309 -17.57 13.03 -7.08
CA ASP A 309 -17.01 12.12 -6.08
C ASP A 309 -16.00 12.85 -5.17
N LEU A 310 -15.13 13.70 -5.74
CA LEU A 310 -14.19 14.51 -4.97
C LEU A 310 -14.87 15.52 -4.03
N GLY A 311 -15.97 16.14 -4.47
CA GLY A 311 -16.73 17.08 -3.64
C GLY A 311 -17.47 16.42 -2.47
N ASN A 312 -17.61 15.09 -2.50
CA ASN A 312 -18.23 14.30 -1.43
C ASN A 312 -17.19 13.70 -0.45
N MET A 313 -15.89 14.00 -0.63
CA MET A 313 -14.82 13.56 0.28
C MET A 313 -14.52 14.56 1.44
N GLU A 314 -15.24 15.69 1.52
CA GLU A 314 -15.18 16.65 2.64
C GLU A 314 -16.18 16.33 3.77
#